data_AF-A0A836QT37-F1
#
_entry.id   AF-A0A836QT37-F1
#
_cell.length_a   1.000
_cell.length_b   1.000
_cell.length_c   1.000
_cell.angle_alpha   90.00
_cell.angle_beta   90.00
_cell.angle_gamma   90.00
#
_symmetry.space_group_name_H-M   'P 1'
#
loop_
_entity.id
_entity.type
_entity.pdbx_description
1 polymer ?
#
loop_
_entity_poly.entity_id
_entity_poly.type
_entity_poly.pdbx_seq_one_letter_code
_entity_poly.pdbx_strand_id
1 'polypeptide(L)'
;PINWALIIRQYDEMVKYATALRLGTADAEAILKRFTRHNLQHPTYKALSELGRAIKTIFLCSYLTHEEVRREIQEGLNVVENWNSANSFIFYGKRGEVSTNDVDAQEVAILSMHLLQSCLVYVNTLMIQQMLAEPTWQQRMTEADWRGLTPLFCGHVNPYGMFDLDMETRIPLAGQSMTKA
;
A
#
# COMPACT_ATOMS: atom_id res chain seq x y z
N PRO A 1 32.93 1.47 -0.66
CA PRO A 1 33.02 1.83 -2.11
C PRO A 1 32.19 0.87 -2.99
N ILE A 2 31.72 1.33 -4.15
CA ILE A 2 31.02 0.50 -5.16
C ILE A 2 32.07 -0.13 -6.07
N ASN A 3 31.94 -1.41 -6.40
CA ASN A 3 32.87 -2.12 -7.30
C ASN A 3 32.45 -1.95 -8.78
N TRP A 4 32.84 -0.81 -9.36
CA TRP A 4 32.56 -0.50 -10.77
C TRP A 4 33.18 -1.49 -11.75
N ALA A 5 34.37 -2.02 -11.45
CA ALA A 5 35.06 -2.97 -12.32
C ALA A 5 34.28 -4.29 -12.46
N LEU A 6 33.63 -4.75 -11.39
CA LEU A 6 32.78 -5.93 -11.41
C LEU A 6 31.52 -5.71 -12.27
N ILE A 7 30.91 -4.52 -12.18
CA ILE A 7 29.75 -4.15 -12.99
C ILE A 7 30.15 -4.16 -14.48
N ILE A 8 31.25 -3.50 -14.84
CA ILE A 8 31.74 -3.44 -16.23
C ILE A 8 32.02 -4.85 -16.75
N ARG A 9 32.71 -5.69 -15.97
CA ARG A 9 33.07 -7.06 -16.37
C ARG A 9 31.84 -7.97 -16.58
N GLN A 10 30.71 -7.66 -15.97
CA GLN A 10 29.50 -8.49 -16.04
C GLN A 10 28.36 -7.81 -16.81
N TYR A 11 28.61 -6.65 -17.42
CA TYR A 11 27.59 -5.85 -18.08
C TYR A 11 26.78 -6.64 -19.12
N ASP A 12 27.47 -7.36 -20.01
CA ASP A 12 26.82 -8.13 -21.07
C ASP A 12 25.91 -9.23 -20.51
N GLU A 13 26.35 -9.94 -19.46
CA GLU A 13 25.54 -10.96 -18.80
C GLU A 13 24.34 -10.33 -18.09
N MET A 14 24.52 -9.18 -17.43
CA MET A 14 23.42 -8.43 -16.80
C MET A 14 22.36 -8.03 -17.83
N VAL A 15 22.77 -7.49 -18.99
CA VAL A 15 21.87 -7.12 -20.09
C VAL A 15 21.15 -8.34 -20.67
N LYS A 16 21.85 -9.47 -20.81
CA LYS A 16 21.28 -10.72 -21.29
C LYS A 16 20.17 -11.24 -20.36
N TYR A 17 20.40 -11.27 -19.04
CA TYR A 17 19.37 -11.66 -18.09
C TYR A 17 18.20 -10.68 -18.05
N ALA A 18 18.46 -9.37 -18.11
CA ALA A 18 17.41 -8.36 -18.17
C ALA A 18 16.57 -8.49 -19.45
N THR A 19 17.20 -8.80 -20.58
CA THR A 19 16.52 -9.02 -21.86
C THR A 19 15.70 -10.31 -21.85
N ALA A 20 16.23 -11.38 -21.26
CA ALA A 20 15.50 -12.63 -21.11
C ALA A 20 14.22 -12.47 -20.27
N LEU A 21 14.31 -11.70 -19.18
CA LEU A 21 13.14 -11.31 -18.37
C LEU A 21 12.15 -10.47 -19.19
N ARG A 22 12.64 -9.44 -19.90
CA ARG A 22 11.78 -8.56 -20.70
C ARG A 22 11.04 -9.29 -21.82
N LEU A 23 11.69 -10.26 -22.45
CA LEU A 23 11.12 -11.06 -23.54
C LEU A 23 10.35 -12.28 -23.05
N GLY A 24 10.33 -12.56 -21.74
CA GLY A 24 9.68 -13.73 -21.17
C GLY A 24 10.32 -15.06 -21.56
N THR A 25 11.56 -15.05 -22.06
CA THR A 25 12.28 -16.27 -22.46
C THR A 25 12.91 -17.00 -21.26
N ALA A 26 12.95 -16.34 -20.09
CA ALA A 26 13.29 -16.94 -18.82
C ALA A 26 12.47 -16.31 -17.70
N ASP A 27 12.03 -17.15 -16.76
CA ASP A 27 11.33 -16.70 -15.55
C ASP A 27 12.30 -16.19 -14.48
N ALA A 28 11.85 -15.21 -13.68
CA ALA A 28 12.62 -14.62 -12.60
C ALA A 28 13.02 -15.65 -11.55
N GLU A 29 12.12 -16.60 -11.22
CA GLU A 29 12.42 -17.65 -10.26
C GLU A 29 13.56 -18.55 -10.76
N ALA A 30 13.55 -18.90 -12.05
CA ALA A 30 14.59 -19.72 -12.67
C ALA A 30 15.96 -19.03 -12.65
N ILE A 31 15.99 -17.72 -12.91
CA ILE A 31 17.22 -16.91 -12.86
C ILE A 31 17.75 -16.83 -11.42
N LEU A 32 16.88 -16.58 -10.43
CA LEU A 32 17.26 -16.51 -9.02
C LEU A 32 17.77 -17.85 -8.48
N LYS A 33 17.12 -18.97 -8.83
CA LYS A 33 17.60 -20.32 -8.51
C LYS A 33 18.99 -20.57 -9.07
N ARG A 34 19.26 -20.09 -10.29
CA ARG A 34 20.59 -20.20 -10.91
C ARG A 34 21.65 -19.38 -10.18
N PHE A 35 21.30 -18.18 -9.69
CA PHE A 35 22.22 -17.32 -8.94
C PHE A 35 22.57 -17.83 -7.54
N THR A 36 21.67 -18.62 -6.95
CA THR A 36 21.79 -19.16 -5.58
C THR A 36 22.29 -20.60 -5.53
N ARG A 37 22.50 -21.25 -6.69
CA ARG A 37 22.96 -22.64 -6.76
C ARG A 37 24.39 -22.80 -6.24
N HIS A 38 24.60 -23.72 -5.30
CA HIS A 38 25.91 -24.13 -4.72
C HIS A 38 26.64 -23.14 -3.81
N ASN A 39 25.96 -22.21 -3.12
CA ASN A 39 26.55 -21.27 -2.14
C ASN A 39 27.68 -20.34 -2.66
N LEU A 40 28.12 -20.46 -3.91
CA LEU A 40 28.93 -19.46 -4.59
C LEU A 40 27.99 -18.41 -5.19
N GLN A 41 27.96 -17.21 -4.60
CA GLN A 41 27.27 -16.07 -5.18
C GLN A 41 27.75 -15.85 -6.64
N HIS A 42 26.84 -16.07 -7.59
CA HIS A 42 27.10 -15.95 -9.02
C HIS A 42 27.70 -14.57 -9.35
N PRO A 43 28.76 -14.47 -10.17
CA PRO A 43 29.42 -13.18 -10.47
C PRO A 43 28.47 -12.10 -10.97
N THR A 44 27.52 -12.47 -11.84
CA THR A 44 26.48 -11.54 -12.33
C THR A 44 25.52 -11.10 -11.23
N TYR A 45 25.21 -11.96 -10.27
CA TYR A 45 24.38 -11.58 -9.12
C TYR A 45 25.09 -10.56 -8.23
N LYS A 46 26.40 -10.76 -8.00
CA LYS A 46 27.22 -9.76 -7.29
C LYS A 46 27.27 -8.43 -8.04
N ALA A 47 27.44 -8.47 -9.36
CA ALA A 47 27.44 -7.27 -10.19
C ALA A 47 26.09 -6.52 -10.16
N LEU A 48 24.96 -7.24 -10.24
CA LEU A 48 23.61 -6.67 -10.05
C LEU A 48 23.45 -6.05 -8.66
N SER A 49 23.97 -6.69 -7.62
CA SER A 49 23.94 -6.17 -6.25
C SER A 49 24.75 -4.88 -6.12
N GLU A 50 25.94 -4.81 -6.73
CA GLU A 50 26.75 -3.59 -6.78
C GLU A 50 26.08 -2.46 -7.55
N LEU A 51 25.44 -2.77 -8.69
CA LEU A 51 24.63 -1.80 -9.44
C LEU A 51 23.45 -1.30 -8.60
N GLY A 52 22.75 -2.20 -7.89
CA GLY A 52 21.67 -1.84 -6.98
C GLY A 52 22.14 -0.91 -5.85
N ARG A 53 23.34 -1.15 -5.30
CA ARG A 53 23.98 -0.24 -4.32
C ARG A 53 24.27 1.14 -4.91
N ALA A 54 24.72 1.21 -6.17
CA ALA A 54 24.94 2.47 -6.87
C ALA A 54 23.64 3.26 -7.04
N ILE A 55 22.60 2.61 -7.56
CA ILE A 55 21.26 3.21 -7.73
C ILE A 55 20.70 3.69 -6.39
N LYS A 56 20.77 2.85 -5.35
CA LYS A 56 20.35 3.23 -3.99
C LYS A 56 21.10 4.44 -3.47
N THR A 57 22.41 4.53 -3.73
CA THR A 57 23.23 5.68 -3.31
C THR A 57 22.80 6.94 -4.03
N ILE A 58 22.63 6.88 -5.36
CA ILE A 58 22.14 8.01 -6.17
C ILE A 58 20.78 8.49 -5.64
N PHE A 59 19.85 7.55 -5.44
CA PHE A 59 18.54 7.85 -4.88
C PHE A 59 18.64 8.51 -3.50
N LEU A 60 19.47 7.99 -2.60
CA LEU A 60 19.62 8.55 -1.26
C LEU A 60 20.23 9.96 -1.31
N CYS A 61 21.21 10.21 -2.18
CA CYS A 61 21.74 11.55 -2.40
C CYS A 61 20.65 12.50 -2.92
N SER A 62 19.82 12.06 -3.88
CA SER A 62 18.68 12.84 -4.35
C SER A 62 17.69 13.13 -3.23
N TYR A 63 17.32 12.11 -2.45
CA TYR A 63 16.42 12.21 -1.30
C TYR A 63 16.95 13.19 -0.23
N LEU A 64 18.25 13.18 0.06
CA LEU A 64 18.85 14.08 1.06
C LEU A 64 19.00 15.52 0.54
N THR A 65 19.16 15.70 -0.76
CA THR A 65 19.40 17.02 -1.36
C THR A 65 18.11 17.76 -1.70
N HIS A 66 17.13 17.06 -2.26
CA HIS A 66 15.92 17.64 -2.83
C HIS A 66 14.74 17.46 -1.88
N GLU A 67 14.12 18.57 -1.48
CA GLU A 67 12.96 18.51 -0.57
C GLU A 67 11.72 17.97 -1.27
N GLU A 68 11.53 18.29 -2.54
CA GLU A 68 10.41 17.82 -3.36
C GLU A 68 10.33 16.29 -3.40
N VAL A 69 11.47 15.61 -3.55
CA VAL A 69 11.55 14.14 -3.55
C VAL A 69 11.13 13.59 -2.20
N ARG A 70 11.53 14.22 -1.09
CA ARG A 70 11.13 13.79 0.25
C ARG A 70 9.63 13.98 0.48
N ARG A 71 9.07 15.11 0.04
CA ARG A 71 7.65 15.41 0.17
C ARG A 71 6.81 14.39 -0.58
N GLU A 72 7.14 14.10 -1.84
CA GLU A 72 6.44 13.08 -2.64
C GLU A 72 6.48 11.70 -1.96
N ILE A 73 7.64 11.28 -1.46
CA ILE A 73 7.77 10.00 -0.75
C ILE A 73 6.95 9.98 0.54
N GLN A 74 7.01 11.06 1.32
CA GLN A 74 6.27 11.15 2.58
C GLN A 74 4.76 11.21 2.35
N GLU A 75 4.30 11.87 1.29
CA GLU A 75 2.90 11.87 0.88
C GLU A 75 2.43 10.45 0.56
N GLY A 76 3.21 9.69 -0.22
CA GLY A 76 2.92 8.28 -0.49
C GLY A 76 2.93 7.40 0.78
N LEU A 77 3.91 7.60 1.66
CA LEU A 77 3.99 6.88 2.94
C LEU A 77 2.80 7.17 3.84
N ASN A 78 2.41 8.43 3.98
CA ASN A 78 1.26 8.83 4.80
C ASN A 78 -0.03 8.11 4.36
N VAL A 79 -0.23 7.92 3.05
CA VAL A 79 -1.40 7.17 2.53
C VAL A 79 -1.33 5.70 2.95
N VAL A 80 -0.18 5.04 2.76
CA VAL A 80 0.00 3.63 3.11
C VAL A 80 -0.04 3.40 4.62
N GLU A 81 0.52 4.30 5.42
CA GLU A 81 0.50 4.23 6.88
C GLU A 81 -0.91 4.44 7.43
N ASN A 82 -1.66 5.42 6.91
CA ASN A 82 -3.07 5.61 7.27
C ASN A 82 -3.89 4.36 6.92
N TRP A 83 -3.64 3.77 5.75
CA TRP A 83 -4.28 2.53 5.34
C TRP A 83 -3.95 1.35 6.27
N ASN A 84 -2.68 1.18 6.61
CA ASN A 84 -2.24 0.15 7.55
C ASN A 84 -2.82 0.36 8.96
N SER A 85 -2.92 1.61 9.41
CA SER A 85 -3.54 1.95 10.68
C SER A 85 -5.03 1.60 10.70
N ALA A 86 -5.76 1.89 9.62
CA ALA A 86 -7.17 1.52 9.48
C ALA A 86 -7.34 -0.01 9.46
N ASN A 87 -6.46 -0.75 8.77
CA ASN A 87 -6.50 -2.21 8.76
C ASN A 87 -6.19 -2.80 10.14
N SER A 88 -5.21 -2.25 10.85
CA SER A 88 -4.87 -2.69 12.21
C SER A 88 -6.04 -2.44 13.17
N PHE A 89 -6.79 -1.36 12.97
CA PHE A 89 -8.00 -1.06 13.72
C PHE A 89 -9.15 -2.04 13.42
N ILE A 90 -9.38 -2.38 12.14
CA ILE A 90 -10.41 -3.35 11.73
C ILE A 90 -10.05 -4.76 12.20
N PHE A 91 -8.79 -5.15 12.04
CA PHE A 91 -8.27 -6.47 12.35
C PHE A 91 -7.64 -6.50 13.75
N TYR A 92 -8.32 -5.93 14.75
CA TYR A 92 -7.80 -5.78 16.11
C TYR A 92 -7.70 -7.11 16.90
N GLY A 93 -8.44 -8.15 16.48
CA GLY A 93 -8.43 -9.47 17.11
C GLY A 93 -7.09 -10.20 16.92
N LYS A 94 -6.60 -10.89 17.95
CA LYS A 94 -5.32 -11.64 17.94
C LYS A 94 -4.10 -10.83 17.46
N ARG A 95 -4.02 -9.54 17.80
CA ARG A 95 -2.94 -8.61 17.37
C ARG A 95 -2.82 -8.43 15.85
N GLY A 96 -3.87 -8.72 15.10
CA GLY A 96 -3.86 -8.62 13.65
C GLY A 96 -3.08 -9.73 12.95
N GLU A 97 -2.76 -10.81 13.65
CA GLU A 97 -2.06 -11.97 13.08
C GLU A 97 -3.04 -13.08 12.70
N VAL A 98 -2.90 -13.56 11.47
CA VAL A 98 -3.56 -14.80 11.02
C VAL A 98 -2.85 -15.98 11.68
N SER A 99 -3.30 -16.37 12.88
CA SER A 99 -2.63 -17.38 13.70
C SER A 99 -2.90 -18.84 13.28
N THR A 100 -3.44 -19.07 12.08
CA THR A 100 -3.78 -20.42 11.57
C THR A 100 -2.85 -20.81 10.44
N ASN A 101 -2.42 -22.07 10.39
CA ASN A 101 -1.66 -22.63 9.26
C ASN A 101 -2.58 -23.10 8.11
N ASP A 102 -3.88 -22.88 8.25
CA ASP A 102 -4.90 -23.22 7.26
C ASP A 102 -5.07 -22.08 6.25
N VAL A 103 -4.57 -22.28 5.02
CA VAL A 103 -4.55 -21.30 3.93
C VAL A 103 -5.96 -20.76 3.62
N ASP A 104 -6.97 -21.63 3.61
CA ASP A 104 -8.34 -21.23 3.28
C ASP A 104 -8.91 -20.27 4.35
N ALA A 105 -8.62 -20.57 5.62
CA ALA A 105 -8.99 -19.69 6.73
C ALA A 105 -8.20 -18.36 6.70
N GLN A 106 -6.95 -18.36 6.23
CA GLN A 106 -6.20 -17.11 6.02
C GLN A 106 -6.83 -16.26 4.93
N GLU A 107 -7.19 -16.88 3.81
CA GLU A 107 -7.81 -16.21 2.67
C GLU A 107 -9.14 -15.57 3.09
N VAL A 108 -10.02 -16.30 3.76
CA VAL A 108 -11.30 -15.77 4.26
C VAL A 108 -11.09 -14.59 5.21
N ALA A 109 -10.10 -14.66 6.11
CA ALA A 109 -9.80 -13.56 7.03
C ALA A 109 -9.35 -12.30 6.29
N ILE A 110 -8.43 -12.44 5.31
CA ILE A 110 -7.91 -11.32 4.52
C ILE A 110 -9.01 -10.70 3.65
N LEU A 111 -9.82 -11.52 2.97
CA LEU A 111 -10.94 -11.05 2.15
C LEU A 111 -12.01 -10.33 2.98
N SER A 112 -12.33 -10.87 4.17
CA SER A 112 -13.29 -10.23 5.08
C SER A 112 -12.76 -8.89 5.60
N MET A 113 -11.47 -8.81 5.94
CA MET A 113 -10.83 -7.54 6.33
C MET A 113 -10.92 -6.51 5.20
N HIS A 114 -10.60 -6.90 3.96
CA HIS A 114 -10.70 -6.01 2.79
C HIS A 114 -12.12 -5.53 2.52
N LEU A 115 -13.13 -6.40 2.71
CA LEU A 115 -14.53 -6.01 2.59
C LEU A 115 -14.89 -4.94 3.63
N LEU A 116 -14.57 -5.18 4.90
CA LEU A 116 -14.82 -4.22 5.99
C LEU A 116 -14.10 -2.89 5.75
N GLN A 117 -12.86 -2.93 5.28
CA GLN A 117 -12.09 -1.75 4.92
C GLN A 117 -12.76 -0.96 3.78
N SER A 118 -13.30 -1.65 2.77
CA SER A 118 -14.04 -1.02 1.67
C SER A 118 -15.34 -0.39 2.16
N CYS A 119 -16.07 -1.06 3.06
CA CYS A 119 -17.28 -0.53 3.68
C CYS A 119 -16.98 0.73 4.51
N LEU A 120 -15.92 0.71 5.32
CA LEU A 120 -15.49 1.87 6.12
C LEU A 120 -15.18 3.07 5.22
N VAL A 121 -14.35 2.88 4.19
CA VAL A 121 -14.00 3.94 3.23
C VAL A 121 -15.24 4.49 2.54
N TYR A 122 -16.18 3.63 2.18
CA TYR A 122 -17.42 4.04 1.54
C TYR A 122 -18.29 4.91 2.46
N VAL A 123 -18.52 4.47 3.70
CA VAL A 123 -19.29 5.25 4.69
C VAL A 123 -18.61 6.58 4.98
N ASN A 124 -17.29 6.60 5.19
CA ASN A 124 -16.54 7.81 5.44
C ASN A 124 -16.61 8.79 4.26
N THR A 125 -16.57 8.27 3.03
CA THR A 125 -16.73 9.09 1.81
C THR A 125 -18.11 9.73 1.77
N LEU A 126 -19.17 8.98 2.07
CA LEU A 126 -20.53 9.51 2.12
C LEU A 126 -20.69 10.57 3.21
N MET A 127 -20.11 10.35 4.39
CA MET A 127 -20.12 11.33 5.48
C MET A 127 -19.42 12.63 5.07
N ILE A 128 -18.23 12.53 4.45
CA ILE A 128 -17.49 13.68 3.93
C ILE A 128 -18.33 14.43 2.89
N GLN A 129 -18.93 13.70 1.92
CA GLN A 129 -19.77 14.30 0.88
C GLN A 129 -20.97 15.05 1.47
N GLN A 130 -21.62 14.48 2.49
CA GLN A 130 -22.74 15.13 3.18
C GLN A 130 -22.29 16.39 3.90
N MET A 131 -21.16 16.36 4.62
CA MET A 131 -20.65 17.55 5.31
C MET A 131 -20.22 18.64 4.32
N LEU A 132 -19.58 18.27 3.21
CA LEU A 132 -19.13 19.22 2.19
C LEU A 132 -20.25 19.72 1.27
N ALA A 133 -21.43 19.10 1.30
CA ALA A 133 -22.63 19.64 0.65
C ALA A 133 -23.16 20.89 1.36
N GLU A 134 -22.81 21.11 2.63
CA GLU A 134 -23.13 22.34 3.36
C GLU A 134 -22.14 23.47 2.97
N PRO A 135 -22.62 24.61 2.46
CA PRO A 135 -21.75 25.70 1.99
C PRO A 135 -20.80 26.24 3.07
N THR A 136 -21.21 26.18 4.33
CA THR A 136 -20.42 26.61 5.49
C THR A 136 -19.10 25.84 5.63
N TRP A 137 -19.12 24.52 5.41
CA TRP A 137 -17.94 23.67 5.49
C TRP A 137 -17.11 23.77 4.21
N GLN A 138 -17.76 23.77 3.05
CA GLN A 138 -17.08 23.91 1.76
C GLN A 138 -16.27 25.20 1.67
N GLN A 139 -16.84 26.33 2.11
CA GLN A 139 -16.18 27.65 2.08
C GLN A 139 -15.05 27.79 3.10
N ARG A 140 -15.03 26.95 4.14
CA ARG A 140 -13.99 26.95 5.17
C ARG A 140 -12.74 26.17 4.75
N MET A 141 -12.85 25.26 3.78
CA MET A 141 -11.75 24.45 3.30
C MET A 141 -10.71 25.29 2.55
N THR A 142 -9.45 25.16 2.96
CA THR A 142 -8.29 25.70 2.24
C THR A 142 -7.75 24.69 1.22
N GLU A 143 -6.88 25.12 0.30
CA GLU A 143 -6.18 24.20 -0.61
C GLU A 143 -5.38 23.11 0.12
N ALA A 144 -4.86 23.40 1.32
CA ALA A 144 -4.17 22.41 2.12
C ALA A 144 -5.14 21.34 2.66
N ASP A 145 -6.34 21.74 3.06
CA ASP A 145 -7.34 20.81 3.58
C ASP A 145 -7.88 19.89 2.48
N TRP A 146 -8.12 20.42 1.28
CA TRP A 146 -8.51 19.61 0.12
C TRP A 146 -7.45 18.56 -0.26
N ARG A 147 -6.16 18.93 -0.16
CA ARG A 147 -5.06 17.99 -0.38
C ARG A 147 -4.94 16.92 0.70
N GLY A 148 -5.27 17.27 1.95
CA GLY A 148 -5.21 16.36 3.10
C GLY A 148 -6.46 15.50 3.32
N LEU A 149 -7.52 15.73 2.53
CA LEU A 149 -8.79 15.05 2.71
C LEU A 149 -8.65 13.55 2.43
N THR A 150 -8.99 12.73 3.43
CA THR A 150 -8.89 11.28 3.34
C THR A 150 -10.10 10.61 4.00
N PRO A 151 -10.67 9.55 3.40
CA PRO A 151 -11.73 8.76 4.02
C PRO A 151 -11.18 7.68 4.98
N LEU A 152 -9.89 7.66 5.30
CA LEU A 152 -9.25 6.58 6.08
C LEU A 152 -9.27 6.79 7.61
N PHE A 153 -10.07 7.73 8.12
CA PHE A 153 -10.15 7.98 9.56
C PHE A 153 -11.10 6.98 10.26
N CYS A 154 -10.70 6.50 11.44
CA CYS A 154 -11.47 5.50 12.21
C CYS A 154 -11.92 5.98 13.60
N GLY A 155 -11.62 7.23 13.99
CA GLY A 155 -11.88 7.72 15.35
C GLY A 155 -13.36 7.79 15.76
N HIS A 156 -14.28 7.77 14.80
CA HIS A 156 -15.73 7.74 15.04
C HIS A 156 -16.32 6.33 15.05
N VAL A 157 -15.50 5.31 14.75
CA VAL A 157 -15.92 3.90 14.71
C VAL A 157 -15.57 3.26 16.04
N ASN A 158 -16.53 2.53 16.62
CA ASN A 158 -16.28 1.66 17.77
C ASN A 158 -16.16 0.22 17.27
N PRO A 159 -14.99 -0.44 17.37
CA PRO A 159 -14.81 -1.81 16.91
C PRO A 159 -15.33 -2.84 17.93
N TYR A 160 -15.69 -2.39 19.13
CA TYR A 160 -16.19 -3.20 20.22
C TYR A 160 -17.70 -3.03 20.40
N GLY A 161 -18.38 -4.13 20.71
CA GLY A 161 -19.79 -4.11 21.07
C GLY A 161 -20.56 -5.25 20.43
N MET A 162 -21.85 -5.32 20.77
CA MET A 162 -22.81 -6.13 20.05
C MET A 162 -23.56 -5.22 19.09
N PHE A 163 -23.63 -5.64 17.83
CA PHE A 163 -24.38 -4.95 16.79
C PHE A 163 -25.59 -5.80 16.45
N ASP A 164 -26.78 -5.35 16.83
CA ASP A 164 -28.01 -5.92 16.32
C ASP A 164 -28.24 -5.37 14.92
N LEU A 165 -27.98 -6.21 13.93
CA LEU A 165 -28.13 -5.87 12.52
C LEU A 165 -29.57 -6.16 12.09
N ASP A 166 -30.34 -5.11 11.87
CA ASP A 166 -31.59 -5.22 11.12
C ASP A 166 -31.30 -5.16 9.62
N MET A 167 -31.43 -6.30 8.95
CA MET A 167 -31.15 -6.45 7.52
C MET A 167 -32.23 -5.80 6.64
N GLU A 168 -33.39 -5.45 7.20
CA GLU A 168 -34.50 -4.77 6.51
C GLU A 168 -34.32 -3.25 6.53
N THR A 169 -33.55 -2.72 7.49
CA THR A 169 -33.27 -1.29 7.58
C THR A 169 -32.07 -0.91 6.70
N ARG A 170 -32.19 0.20 5.97
CA ARG A 170 -31.11 0.78 5.16
C ARG A 170 -30.68 2.12 5.73
N ILE A 171 -29.38 2.40 5.68
CA ILE A 171 -28.85 3.72 6.03
C ILE A 171 -29.42 4.73 5.03
N PRO A 172 -30.12 5.79 5.47
CA PRO A 172 -30.65 6.80 4.56
C PRO A 172 -29.48 7.58 3.96
N LEU A 173 -29.23 7.38 2.66
CA LEU A 173 -28.23 8.15 1.92
C LEU A 173 -28.85 9.48 1.48
N ALA A 174 -28.20 10.61 1.80
CA ALA A 174 -28.66 11.93 1.39
C ALA A 174 -28.88 11.98 -0.14
N GLY A 175 -30.14 12.18 -0.54
CA GLY A 175 -30.61 12.07 -1.93
C GLY A 175 -31.85 11.16 -2.10
N GLN A 176 -32.15 10.31 -1.12
CA GLN A 176 -33.44 9.62 -1.04
C GLN A 176 -34.38 10.43 -0.15
N SER A 177 -35.39 11.05 -0.75
CA SER A 177 -36.46 11.72 0.01
C SER A 177 -37.07 10.72 0.98
N MET A 178 -37.07 11.01 2.27
CA MET A 178 -37.91 10.31 3.23
C MET A 178 -39.37 10.59 2.87
N THR A 179 -39.99 9.72 2.09
CA THR A 179 -41.45 9.65 1.99
C THR A 179 -41.96 9.20 3.35
N LYS A 180 -42.37 10.17 4.18
CA LYS A 180 -43.09 9.92 5.42
C LYS A 180 -44.38 9.17 5.09
N ALA A 181 -44.62 8.05 5.75
CA ALA A 181 -45.94 7.49 5.99
C ALA A 181 -46.20 7.58 7.50
#